data_AF-A0A7K5H7K6-F1
#
_entry.id   AF-A0A7K5H7K6-F1
#
_cell.length_a   1.000
_cell.length_b   1.000
_cell.length_c   1.000
_cell.angle_alpha   90.00
_cell.angle_beta   90.00
_cell.angle_gamma   90.00
#
_symmetry.space_group_name_H-M   'P 1'
#
loop_
_entity.id
_entity.type
_entity.pdbx_description
1 polymer ?
#
loop_
_entity_poly.entity_id
_entity_poly.type
_entity_poly.pdbx_seq_one_letter_code
_entity_poly.pdbx_strand_id
1 'polypeptide(L)'
;PVTDPDVEVLPRGGFRCRLCQVSAANRPSLVDHLRGKKHQRLRSLRAERRAQEQRSLFVSGFARGTSGTELTEYFRAFGDVAAVVMDKEKGAYAIVELRDAASRERALAEPQHSLDGHRLRVRPREQKTFAYGPPGRSPRREPLGPGRLEQALWQASDVDAQMSQLVGLLELSEDERRVRHLLVTLFQEVFTEFFPGESPSRALHSHVPRASVRCNHVSPHPGCTVVPFGSSVNGFDTRGCDLDLLLDLEPTKSLQASTQGAPGAGSSSSAEDSILSDIDLAATPVPEVLELVAAVLRRCVPGVRRVRAVPTARRPVVKFCHKQSGLAGDISIDNRLAVLNTRFLQLCAEADERVRPLVYAVRLWAKQQGLAGEGRPLLNNYALTLLVLFFLQTRSPPVLPTVARLRDLAGRVDRAVVGGWDCSFPRDATSLEPSTNTESPCECRAGRPGGIPGFWHCPHRSLPQARCWLSFS
;
A
#
# COMPACT_ATOMS: atom_id res chain seq x y z
N PRO A 1 -30.66 -11.68 -25.34
CA PRO A 1 -29.29 -12.07 -24.91
C PRO A 1 -28.23 -11.86 -26.01
N VAL A 2 -28.45 -12.34 -27.23
CA VAL A 2 -27.45 -12.27 -28.32
C VAL A 2 -27.29 -10.83 -28.86
N THR A 3 -28.30 -10.00 -28.70
CA THR A 3 -28.30 -8.55 -29.01
C THR A 3 -27.75 -7.68 -27.88
N ASP A 4 -27.34 -8.29 -26.76
CA ASP A 4 -26.78 -7.54 -25.64
C ASP A 4 -25.38 -7.02 -26.03
N PRO A 5 -25.09 -5.70 -25.88
CA PRO A 5 -23.82 -5.11 -26.31
C PRO A 5 -22.60 -5.71 -25.59
N ASP A 6 -22.83 -6.35 -24.44
CA ASP A 6 -21.81 -7.01 -23.64
C ASP A 6 -21.67 -8.50 -23.95
N VAL A 7 -22.30 -9.01 -25.02
CA VAL A 7 -22.20 -10.41 -25.46
C VAL A 7 -21.52 -10.52 -26.82
N GLU A 8 -20.51 -11.39 -26.87
CA GLU A 8 -19.79 -11.80 -28.06
C GLU A 8 -20.15 -13.25 -28.38
N VAL A 9 -20.44 -13.56 -29.64
CA VAL A 9 -20.71 -14.93 -30.09
C VAL A 9 -19.38 -15.60 -30.44
N LEU A 10 -19.15 -16.80 -29.92
CA LEU A 10 -17.95 -17.60 -30.17
C LEU A 10 -18.23 -18.75 -31.16
N PRO A 11 -17.18 -19.32 -31.81
CA PRO A 11 -17.32 -20.52 -32.63
C PRO A 11 -17.95 -21.69 -31.87
N ARG A 12 -18.60 -22.60 -32.60
CA ARG A 12 -19.29 -23.81 -32.05
C ARG A 12 -20.47 -23.51 -31.12
N GLY A 13 -21.12 -22.35 -31.26
CA GLY A 13 -22.35 -22.01 -30.54
C GLY A 13 -22.16 -21.49 -29.11
N GLY A 14 -20.92 -21.17 -28.71
CA GLY A 14 -20.61 -20.56 -27.43
C GLY A 14 -20.80 -19.05 -27.41
N PHE A 15 -20.74 -18.46 -26.23
CA PHE A 15 -20.86 -17.01 -26.00
C PHE A 15 -19.81 -16.54 -25.02
N ARG A 16 -19.41 -15.27 -25.11
CA ARG A 16 -18.53 -14.60 -24.14
C ARG A 16 -19.16 -13.29 -23.72
N CYS A 17 -19.30 -13.09 -22.41
CA CYS A 17 -19.66 -11.77 -21.89
C CYS A 17 -18.42 -10.87 -21.85
N ARG A 18 -18.39 -9.77 -22.60
CA ARG A 18 -17.30 -8.78 -22.61
C ARG A 18 -17.16 -8.02 -21.29
N LEU A 19 -18.27 -7.84 -20.58
CA LEU A 19 -18.30 -7.16 -19.26
C LEU A 19 -17.71 -8.04 -18.15
N CYS A 20 -17.99 -9.34 -18.16
CA CYS A 20 -17.58 -10.28 -17.12
C CYS A 20 -16.41 -11.20 -17.51
N GLN A 21 -16.05 -11.23 -18.80
CA GLN A 21 -15.16 -12.19 -19.44
C GLN A 21 -15.49 -13.67 -19.17
N VAL A 22 -16.77 -13.95 -18.89
CA VAL A 22 -17.26 -15.32 -18.68
C VAL A 22 -17.67 -15.88 -20.03
N SER A 23 -17.22 -17.09 -20.33
CA SER A 23 -17.67 -17.83 -21.50
C SER A 23 -18.81 -18.77 -21.10
N ALA A 24 -19.91 -18.74 -21.84
CA ALA A 24 -21.05 -19.63 -21.68
C ALA A 24 -21.09 -20.60 -22.86
N ALA A 25 -21.20 -21.90 -22.57
CA ALA A 25 -21.15 -22.94 -23.60
C ALA A 25 -22.41 -22.97 -24.48
N ASN A 26 -23.53 -22.45 -23.99
CA ASN A 26 -24.81 -22.44 -24.69
C ASN A 26 -25.68 -21.25 -24.25
N ARG A 27 -26.82 -21.07 -24.94
CA ARG A 27 -27.72 -19.93 -24.75
C ARG A 27 -28.42 -19.92 -23.37
N PRO A 28 -28.89 -21.05 -22.80
CA PRO A 28 -29.38 -21.09 -21.42
C PRO A 28 -28.35 -20.61 -20.40
N SER A 29 -27.11 -21.13 -20.44
CA SER A 29 -26.03 -20.71 -19.53
C SER A 29 -25.68 -19.22 -19.68
N LEU A 30 -25.78 -18.67 -20.90
CA LEU A 30 -25.64 -17.24 -21.11
C LEU A 30 -26.77 -16.45 -20.43
N VAL A 31 -28.02 -16.89 -20.55
CA VAL A 31 -29.17 -16.21 -19.94
C VAL A 31 -29.05 -16.21 -18.41
N ASP A 32 -28.67 -17.34 -17.82
CA ASP A 32 -28.45 -17.44 -16.37
C ASP A 32 -27.29 -16.56 -15.92
N HIS A 33 -26.20 -16.50 -16.70
CA HIS A 33 -25.10 -15.57 -16.45
C HIS A 33 -25.56 -14.11 -16.47
N LEU A 34 -26.31 -13.69 -17.51
CA LEU A 34 -26.78 -12.32 -17.67
C LEU A 34 -27.78 -11.91 -16.59
N ARG A 35 -28.61 -12.85 -16.10
CA ARG A 35 -29.53 -12.64 -14.97
C ARG A 35 -28.84 -12.73 -13.61
N GLY A 36 -27.63 -13.29 -13.57
CA GLY A 36 -26.87 -13.46 -12.35
C GLY A 36 -26.56 -12.14 -11.65
N LYS A 37 -26.66 -12.14 -10.31
CA LYS A 37 -26.42 -10.97 -9.44
C LYS A 37 -25.10 -10.24 -9.76
N LYS A 38 -24.05 -10.99 -10.13
CA LYS A 38 -22.72 -10.44 -10.52
C LYS A 38 -22.77 -9.61 -11.81
N HIS A 39 -23.43 -10.11 -12.86
CA HIS A 39 -23.52 -9.42 -14.15
C HIS A 39 -24.38 -8.17 -14.03
N GLN A 40 -25.53 -8.29 -13.35
CA GLN A 40 -26.42 -7.17 -13.07
C GLN A 40 -25.72 -6.06 -12.28
N ARG A 41 -24.97 -6.40 -11.22
CA ARG A 41 -24.19 -5.43 -10.44
C ARG A 41 -23.13 -4.70 -11.30
N LEU A 42 -22.41 -5.41 -12.16
CA LEU A 42 -21.42 -4.80 -13.05
C LEU A 42 -22.05 -3.88 -14.10
N ARG A 43 -23.25 -4.22 -14.61
CA ARG A 43 -24.02 -3.33 -15.49
C ARG A 43 -24.46 -2.07 -14.76
N SER A 44 -24.98 -2.21 -13.54
CA SER A 44 -25.37 -1.07 -12.71
C SER A 44 -24.18 -0.15 -12.42
N LEU A 45 -23.03 -0.70 -12.02
CA LEU A 45 -21.81 0.09 -11.75
C LEU A 45 -21.27 0.79 -13.00
N ARG A 46 -21.30 0.13 -14.17
CA ARG A 46 -20.92 0.77 -15.44
C ARG A 46 -21.90 1.88 -15.82
N ALA A 47 -23.20 1.69 -15.59
CA ALA A 47 -24.22 2.70 -15.82
C ALA A 47 -24.07 3.89 -14.87
N GLU A 48 -23.81 3.64 -13.59
CA GLU A 48 -23.60 4.65 -12.56
C GLU A 48 -22.34 5.47 -12.83
N ARG A 49 -21.23 4.84 -13.21
CA ARG A 49 -20.01 5.56 -13.63
C ARG A 49 -20.22 6.39 -14.88
N ARG A 50 -20.94 5.86 -15.88
CA ARG A 50 -21.31 6.63 -17.08
C ARG A 50 -22.18 7.82 -16.70
N ALA A 51 -23.14 7.64 -15.80
CA ALA A 51 -23.99 8.73 -15.31
C ALA A 51 -23.16 9.77 -14.55
N GLN A 52 -22.26 9.34 -13.65
CA GLN A 52 -21.35 10.24 -12.94
C GLN A 52 -20.47 11.02 -13.91
N GLU A 53 -19.87 10.36 -14.91
CA GLU A 53 -19.06 11.00 -15.96
C GLU A 53 -19.88 12.02 -16.77
N GLN A 54 -21.12 11.68 -17.14
CA GLN A 54 -22.03 12.55 -17.87
C GLN A 54 -22.54 13.75 -17.06
N ARG A 55 -22.29 13.77 -15.75
CA ARG A 55 -22.66 14.86 -14.84
C ARG A 55 -21.46 15.53 -14.18
N SER A 56 -20.24 15.11 -14.51
CA SER A 56 -19.01 15.66 -13.93
C SER A 56 -18.31 16.63 -14.87
N LEU A 57 -17.71 17.66 -14.29
CA LEU A 57 -16.83 18.62 -14.93
C LEU A 57 -15.40 18.44 -14.43
N PHE A 58 -14.43 18.67 -15.31
CA PHE A 58 -13.04 18.90 -14.93
C PHE A 58 -12.79 20.42 -14.91
N VAL A 59 -12.35 20.93 -13.78
CA VAL A 59 -12.16 22.36 -13.52
C VAL A 59 -10.71 22.59 -13.12
N SER A 60 -10.06 23.61 -13.68
CA SER A 60 -8.67 23.96 -13.33
C SER A 60 -8.46 25.46 -13.48
N GLY A 61 -7.33 26.01 -13.00
CA GLY A 61 -7.02 27.44 -13.13
C GLY A 61 -7.66 28.35 -12.07
N PHE A 62 -8.20 27.79 -11.00
CA PHE A 62 -8.54 28.52 -9.78
C PHE A 62 -7.27 28.87 -8.97
N ALA A 63 -7.38 29.82 -8.04
CA ALA A 63 -6.28 30.27 -7.21
C ALA A 63 -5.75 29.17 -6.27
N ARG A 64 -4.46 29.23 -5.92
CA ARG A 64 -3.92 28.35 -4.88
C ARG A 64 -4.55 28.74 -3.54
N GLY A 65 -5.23 27.79 -2.89
CA GLY A 65 -5.95 28.01 -1.65
C GLY A 65 -7.47 28.02 -1.79
N THR A 66 -8.01 28.05 -3.02
CA THR A 66 -9.46 27.91 -3.25
C THR A 66 -9.95 26.58 -2.67
N SER A 67 -10.98 26.68 -1.85
CA SER A 67 -11.63 25.58 -1.16
C SER A 67 -12.67 24.88 -2.04
N GLY A 68 -13.00 23.63 -1.69
CA GLY A 68 -14.05 22.89 -2.38
C GLY A 68 -15.42 23.52 -2.18
N THR A 69 -15.62 24.24 -1.07
CA THR A 69 -16.83 25.01 -0.76
C THR A 69 -17.00 26.20 -1.69
N GLU A 70 -15.94 26.96 -2.00
CA GLU A 70 -15.99 28.07 -2.96
C GLU A 70 -16.33 27.58 -4.37
N LEU A 71 -15.73 26.46 -4.80
CA LEU A 71 -16.11 25.82 -6.07
C LEU A 71 -17.55 25.30 -6.04
N THR A 72 -18.02 24.76 -4.93
CA THR A 72 -19.41 24.30 -4.78
C THR A 72 -20.38 25.47 -4.92
N GLU A 73 -20.10 26.59 -4.25
CA GLU A 73 -20.93 27.80 -4.31
C GLU A 73 -20.94 28.41 -5.71
N TYR A 74 -19.78 28.48 -6.36
CA TYR A 74 -19.69 28.95 -7.74
C TYR A 74 -20.51 28.09 -8.70
N PHE A 75 -20.34 26.76 -8.65
CA PHE A 75 -21.01 25.87 -9.60
C PHE A 75 -22.50 25.65 -9.32
N ARG A 76 -22.99 26.03 -8.13
CA ARG A 76 -24.44 26.06 -7.82
C ARG A 76 -25.23 26.97 -8.77
N ALA A 77 -24.59 27.98 -9.36
CA ALA A 77 -25.23 28.84 -10.36
C ALA A 77 -25.68 28.06 -11.62
N PHE A 78 -25.03 26.94 -11.93
CA PHE A 78 -25.33 26.10 -13.10
C PHE A 78 -26.24 24.91 -12.74
N GLY A 79 -26.31 24.54 -11.47
CA GLY A 79 -27.25 23.58 -10.89
C GLY A 79 -26.72 22.92 -9.62
N ASP A 80 -27.50 22.00 -9.05
CA ASP A 80 -27.15 21.37 -7.78
C ASP A 80 -25.85 20.58 -7.87
N VAL A 81 -24.88 20.98 -7.06
CA VAL A 81 -23.59 20.29 -6.94
C VAL A 81 -23.75 19.11 -5.99
N ALA A 82 -23.53 17.90 -6.50
CA ALA A 82 -23.57 16.67 -5.74
C ALA A 82 -22.27 16.46 -4.93
N ALA A 83 -21.12 16.75 -5.53
CA ALA A 83 -19.83 16.64 -4.88
C ALA A 83 -18.76 17.49 -5.58
N VAL A 84 -17.77 17.96 -4.83
CA VAL A 84 -16.54 18.55 -5.38
C VAL A 84 -15.34 17.80 -4.84
N VAL A 85 -14.53 17.27 -5.74
CA VAL A 85 -13.30 16.54 -5.41
C VAL A 85 -12.11 17.33 -5.94
N MET A 86 -11.29 17.87 -5.03
CA MET A 86 -10.11 18.65 -5.40
C MET A 86 -8.82 17.83 -5.35
N ASP A 87 -7.86 18.17 -6.23
CA ASP A 87 -6.50 17.67 -6.16
C ASP A 87 -5.77 18.25 -4.93
N LYS A 88 -5.61 17.41 -3.90
CA LYS A 88 -5.06 17.78 -2.59
C LYS A 88 -3.52 17.90 -2.54
N GLU A 89 -2.82 17.72 -3.67
CA GLU A 89 -1.35 17.86 -3.75
C GLU A 89 -0.92 19.18 -4.38
N LYS A 90 -1.64 19.68 -5.39
CA LYS A 90 -1.22 20.87 -6.15
C LYS A 90 -2.26 21.98 -6.24
N GLY A 91 -3.51 21.72 -5.83
CA GLY A 91 -4.63 22.64 -6.06
C GLY A 91 -4.79 23.01 -7.53
N ALA A 92 -4.36 22.12 -8.44
CA ALA A 92 -4.24 22.43 -9.86
C ALA A 92 -5.57 22.21 -10.61
N TYR A 93 -6.38 21.27 -10.12
CA TYR A 93 -7.68 20.94 -10.71
C TYR A 93 -8.67 20.36 -9.68
N ALA A 94 -9.94 20.38 -10.03
CA ALA A 94 -11.06 19.84 -9.29
C ALA A 94 -12.02 19.09 -10.24
N ILE A 95 -12.70 18.09 -9.71
CA ILE A 95 -13.81 17.42 -10.38
C ILE A 95 -15.08 17.86 -9.67
N VAL A 96 -15.96 18.52 -10.41
CA VAL A 96 -17.25 19.00 -9.91
C VAL A 96 -18.34 18.08 -10.45
N GLU A 97 -18.96 17.30 -9.58
CA GLU A 97 -20.08 16.43 -9.91
C GLU A 97 -21.40 17.17 -9.65
N LEU A 98 -22.22 17.26 -10.68
CA LEU A 98 -23.55 17.85 -10.63
C LEU A 98 -24.62 16.75 -10.49
N ARG A 99 -25.79 17.12 -9.97
CA ARG A 99 -26.92 16.18 -9.78
C ARG A 99 -27.51 15.67 -11.08
N ASP A 100 -27.47 16.49 -12.13
CA ASP A 100 -28.05 16.20 -13.44
C ASP A 100 -27.15 16.61 -14.61
N ALA A 101 -27.34 15.99 -15.77
CA ALA A 101 -26.52 16.22 -16.95
C ALA A 101 -26.80 17.59 -17.60
N ALA A 102 -28.01 18.13 -17.43
CA ALA A 102 -28.36 19.44 -17.97
C ALA A 102 -27.58 20.57 -17.27
N SER A 103 -27.38 20.46 -15.96
CA SER A 103 -26.50 21.35 -15.19
C SER A 103 -25.07 21.35 -15.70
N ARG A 104 -24.54 20.17 -16.06
CA ARG A 104 -23.20 20.06 -16.67
C ARG A 104 -23.13 20.74 -18.03
N GLU A 105 -24.13 20.54 -18.89
CA GLU A 105 -24.16 21.17 -20.22
C GLU A 105 -24.32 22.70 -20.11
N ARG A 106 -25.11 23.22 -19.15
CA ARG A 106 -25.16 24.66 -18.87
C ARG A 106 -23.80 25.21 -18.45
N ALA A 107 -23.11 24.53 -17.53
CA ALA A 107 -21.77 24.91 -17.12
C ALA A 107 -20.75 24.85 -18.26
N LEU A 108 -20.89 23.92 -19.21
CA LEU A 108 -20.00 23.84 -20.38
C LEU A 108 -20.31 24.86 -21.47
N ALA A 109 -21.55 25.33 -21.54
CA ALA A 109 -22.00 26.35 -22.50
C ALA A 109 -21.60 27.77 -22.09
N GLU A 110 -21.24 27.98 -20.81
CA GLU A 110 -20.77 29.25 -20.31
C GLU A 110 -19.44 29.65 -21.00
N PRO A 111 -19.40 30.78 -21.72
CA PRO A 111 -18.24 31.15 -22.53
C PRO A 111 -17.00 31.47 -21.67
N GLN A 112 -17.20 31.96 -20.44
CA GLN A 112 -16.10 32.35 -19.56
C GLN A 112 -16.44 32.03 -18.10
N HIS A 113 -15.52 31.33 -17.44
CA HIS A 113 -15.58 31.13 -16.00
C HIS A 113 -14.49 31.91 -15.30
N SER A 114 -14.86 32.60 -14.22
CA SER A 114 -13.93 33.27 -13.32
C SER A 114 -14.38 33.10 -11.88
N LEU A 115 -13.40 32.87 -10.99
CA LEU A 115 -13.59 32.81 -9.55
C LEU A 115 -12.44 33.59 -8.91
N ASP A 116 -12.76 34.57 -8.07
CA ASP A 116 -11.79 35.46 -7.40
C ASP A 116 -10.74 36.06 -8.35
N GLY A 117 -11.19 36.55 -9.51
CA GLY A 117 -10.34 37.14 -10.54
C GLY A 117 -9.48 36.15 -11.33
N HIS A 118 -9.55 34.85 -11.03
CA HIS A 118 -8.83 33.79 -11.73
C HIS A 118 -9.73 33.11 -12.77
N ARG A 119 -9.24 33.02 -14.01
CA ARG A 119 -10.00 32.39 -15.10
C ARG A 119 -9.97 30.87 -14.98
N LEU A 120 -11.14 30.26 -14.75
CA LEU A 120 -11.27 28.82 -14.68
C LEU A 120 -11.31 28.21 -16.09
N ARG A 121 -10.67 27.06 -16.24
CA ARG A 121 -10.78 26.18 -17.40
C ARG A 121 -11.68 25.01 -17.03
N VAL A 122 -12.92 25.06 -17.52
CA VAL A 122 -13.94 24.03 -17.35
C VAL A 122 -14.01 23.18 -18.61
N ARG A 123 -13.97 21.86 -18.46
CA ARG A 123 -13.99 20.90 -19.56
C ARG A 123 -14.84 19.67 -19.20
N PRO A 124 -15.37 18.94 -20.20
CA PRO A 124 -15.91 17.62 -19.98
C PRO A 124 -14.88 16.74 -19.26
N ARG A 125 -15.34 15.93 -18.30
CA ARG A 125 -14.50 14.87 -17.74
C ARG A 125 -14.12 13.90 -18.86
N GLU A 126 -12.82 13.64 -19.03
CA GLU A 126 -12.34 12.73 -20.08
C GLU A 126 -12.99 11.35 -19.95
N GLN A 127 -13.60 10.87 -21.03
CA GLN A 127 -14.18 9.54 -21.13
C GLN A 127 -13.06 8.51 -21.18
N LYS A 128 -12.71 7.90 -20.04
CA LYS A 128 -11.91 6.68 -20.08
C LYS A 128 -12.82 5.55 -20.52
N THR A 129 -12.63 5.06 -21.75
CA THR A 129 -13.35 3.89 -22.25
C THR A 129 -13.26 2.78 -21.22
N PHE A 130 -14.42 2.23 -20.84
CA PHE A 130 -14.52 1.02 -20.03
C PHE A 130 -13.98 -0.14 -20.88
N ALA A 131 -12.67 -0.24 -20.98
CA ALA A 131 -11.96 -1.29 -21.69
C ALA A 131 -11.47 -2.30 -20.65
N TYR A 132 -12.17 -3.44 -20.58
CA TYR A 132 -11.56 -4.66 -20.07
C TYR A 132 -10.68 -5.23 -21.20
N GLY A 133 -9.44 -4.74 -21.28
CA GLY A 133 -8.44 -5.15 -22.26
C GLY A 133 -7.03 -5.07 -21.66
N PRO A 134 -6.04 -5.77 -22.25
CA PRO A 134 -4.67 -5.80 -21.74
C PRO A 134 -4.05 -4.40 -21.77
N PRO A 135 -3.08 -4.11 -20.88
CA PRO A 135 -2.74 -2.76 -20.50
C PRO A 135 -1.99 -1.99 -21.61
N GLY A 136 -2.54 -0.84 -22.02
CA GLY A 136 -1.73 0.27 -22.48
C GLY A 136 -0.87 0.80 -21.33
N ARG A 137 0.44 0.91 -21.55
CA ARG A 137 1.42 1.41 -20.57
C ARG A 137 1.17 2.90 -20.33
N SER A 138 0.78 3.27 -19.12
CA SER A 138 0.95 4.65 -18.62
C SER A 138 2.43 4.87 -18.26
N PRO A 139 2.96 6.10 -18.42
CA PRO A 139 4.39 6.36 -18.35
C PRO A 139 4.89 6.12 -16.93
N ARG A 140 5.67 5.05 -16.74
CA ARG A 140 6.56 4.92 -15.59
C ARG A 140 7.53 6.11 -15.67
N ARG A 141 7.66 6.93 -14.62
CA ARG A 141 8.91 7.66 -14.42
C ARG A 141 9.98 6.59 -14.31
N GLU A 142 10.86 6.50 -15.30
CA GLU A 142 11.91 5.50 -15.29
C GLU A 142 12.74 5.66 -14.00
N PRO A 143 13.17 4.53 -13.39
CA PRO A 143 14.23 4.57 -12.40
C PRO A 143 15.39 5.43 -12.93
N LEU A 144 16.07 6.17 -12.05
CA LEU A 144 17.31 6.86 -12.43
C LEU A 144 18.22 5.84 -13.13
N GLY A 145 18.44 6.03 -14.44
CA GLY A 145 19.34 5.17 -15.19
C GLY A 145 20.73 5.20 -14.55
N PRO A 146 21.52 4.11 -14.67
CA PRO A 146 22.82 3.99 -13.99
C PRO A 146 23.70 5.24 -14.15
N GLY A 147 23.79 5.80 -15.36
CA GLY A 147 24.58 7.02 -15.60
C GLY A 147 24.07 8.30 -14.90
N ARG A 148 22.77 8.43 -14.59
CA ARG A 148 22.24 9.58 -13.83
C ARG A 148 22.50 9.46 -12.33
N LEU A 149 22.51 8.23 -11.81
CA LEU A 149 22.86 7.96 -10.43
C LEU A 149 24.35 8.24 -10.19
N GLU A 150 25.22 7.71 -11.06
CA GLU A 150 26.66 7.96 -11.02
C GLU A 150 26.99 9.46 -11.07
N GLN A 151 26.40 10.19 -12.02
CA GLN A 151 26.64 11.62 -12.17
C GLN A 151 26.22 12.41 -10.92
N ALA A 152 25.12 12.03 -10.27
CA ALA A 152 24.68 12.66 -9.04
C ALA A 152 25.65 12.41 -7.89
N LEU A 153 26.12 11.16 -7.73
CA LEU A 153 27.04 10.78 -6.65
C LEU A 153 28.46 11.33 -6.84
N TRP A 154 28.90 11.59 -8.08
CA TRP A 154 30.19 12.19 -8.37
C TRP A 154 30.34 13.62 -7.83
N GLN A 155 29.22 14.31 -7.61
CA GLN A 155 29.21 15.68 -7.10
C GLN A 155 29.38 15.77 -5.57
N ALA A 156 29.31 14.64 -4.87
CA ALA A 156 29.50 14.60 -3.42
C ALA A 156 30.97 14.81 -3.02
N SER A 157 31.20 15.39 -1.84
CA SER A 157 32.53 15.71 -1.31
C SER A 157 33.35 14.50 -0.90
N ASP A 158 32.68 13.46 -0.40
CA ASP A 158 33.28 12.27 0.21
C ASP A 158 32.31 11.08 0.14
N VAL A 159 32.75 9.91 0.63
CA VAL A 159 31.96 8.66 0.56
C VAL A 159 30.73 8.71 1.47
N ASP A 160 30.81 9.37 2.62
CA ASP A 160 29.68 9.46 3.55
C ASP A 160 28.58 10.37 2.98
N ALA A 161 28.97 11.46 2.32
CA ALA A 161 28.09 12.31 1.53
C ALA A 161 27.47 11.55 0.34
N GLN A 162 28.24 10.70 -0.36
CA GLN A 162 27.71 9.82 -1.42
C GLN A 162 26.63 8.87 -0.88
N MET A 163 26.91 8.20 0.24
CA MET A 163 25.96 7.25 0.84
C MET A 163 24.70 7.96 1.35
N SER A 164 24.83 9.15 1.91
CA SER A 164 23.70 9.98 2.35
C SER A 164 22.86 10.45 1.17
N GLN A 165 23.49 10.95 0.11
CA GLN A 165 22.82 11.36 -1.12
C GLN A 165 22.12 10.18 -1.81
N LEU A 166 22.71 8.98 -1.75
CA LEU A 166 22.12 7.75 -2.28
C LEU A 166 20.76 7.44 -1.66
N VAL A 167 20.61 7.65 -0.35
CA VAL A 167 19.33 7.47 0.36
C VAL A 167 18.26 8.36 -0.26
N GLY A 168 18.49 9.68 -0.36
CA GLY A 168 17.51 10.62 -0.91
C GLY A 168 17.17 10.38 -2.39
N LEU A 169 18.12 9.85 -3.18
CA LEU A 169 17.89 9.51 -4.59
C LEU A 169 17.03 8.25 -4.76
N LEU A 170 17.13 7.28 -3.85
CA LEU A 170 16.50 5.98 -3.98
C LEU A 170 15.25 5.80 -3.10
N GLU A 171 15.11 6.52 -2.01
CA GLU A 171 13.95 6.42 -1.13
C GLU A 171 12.67 6.94 -1.81
N LEU A 172 11.54 6.50 -1.28
CA LEU A 172 10.21 6.95 -1.68
C LEU A 172 10.06 8.44 -1.42
N SER A 173 9.61 9.16 -2.44
CA SER A 173 9.20 10.55 -2.27
C SER A 173 7.95 10.65 -1.38
N GLU A 174 7.68 11.84 -0.84
CA GLU A 174 6.46 12.12 -0.09
C GLU A 174 5.19 11.77 -0.89
N ASP A 175 5.13 12.11 -2.17
CA ASP A 175 4.01 11.71 -3.06
C ASP A 175 3.84 10.19 -3.14
N GLU A 176 4.94 9.43 -3.21
CA GLU A 176 4.92 7.97 -3.26
C GLU A 176 4.46 7.36 -1.93
N ARG A 177 4.84 7.97 -0.80
CA ARG A 177 4.38 7.60 0.55
C ARG A 177 2.88 7.91 0.71
N ARG A 178 2.44 9.08 0.25
CA ARG A 178 1.04 9.52 0.27
C ARG A 178 0.14 8.63 -0.57
N VAL A 179 0.55 8.24 -1.78
CA VAL A 179 -0.20 7.30 -2.62
C VAL A 179 -0.34 5.92 -1.94
N ARG A 180 0.72 5.42 -1.29
CA ARG A 180 0.65 4.17 -0.51
C ARG A 180 -0.33 4.29 0.65
N HIS A 181 -0.28 5.40 1.41
CA HIS A 181 -1.21 5.66 2.50
C HIS A 181 -2.67 5.69 2.01
N LEU A 182 -2.95 6.40 0.91
CA LEU A 182 -4.30 6.44 0.32
C LEU A 182 -4.81 5.05 -0.10
N LEU A 183 -3.93 4.18 -0.61
CA LEU A 183 -4.31 2.81 -0.94
C LEU A 183 -4.58 1.95 0.28
N VAL A 184 -3.77 2.09 1.33
CA VAL A 184 -4.01 1.41 2.61
C VAL A 184 -5.37 1.81 3.16
N THR A 185 -5.69 3.12 3.17
CA THR A 185 -6.99 3.63 3.61
C THR A 185 -8.14 3.09 2.76
N LEU A 186 -8.01 3.09 1.44
CA LEU A 186 -9.01 2.51 0.54
C LEU A 186 -9.25 1.02 0.83
N PHE A 187 -8.17 0.26 1.04
CA PHE A 187 -8.27 -1.17 1.32
C PHE A 187 -8.91 -1.40 2.70
N GLN A 188 -8.55 -0.59 3.69
CA GLN A 188 -9.17 -0.61 5.02
C GLN A 188 -10.67 -0.37 4.93
N GLU A 189 -11.12 0.69 4.25
CA GLU A 189 -12.54 1.02 4.08
C GLU A 189 -13.31 -0.14 3.44
N VAL A 190 -12.79 -0.68 2.33
CA VAL A 190 -13.43 -1.80 1.64
C VAL A 190 -13.47 -3.03 2.52
N PHE A 191 -12.35 -3.45 3.13
CA PHE A 191 -12.33 -4.67 3.92
C PHE A 191 -13.17 -4.57 5.20
N THR A 192 -13.31 -3.39 5.79
CA THR A 192 -14.16 -3.19 6.98
C THR A 192 -15.64 -3.50 6.70
N GLU A 193 -16.11 -3.22 5.47
CA GLU A 193 -17.48 -3.56 5.04
C GLU A 193 -17.73 -5.07 5.02
N PHE A 194 -16.72 -5.85 4.66
CA PHE A 194 -16.79 -7.32 4.52
C PHE A 194 -16.39 -8.06 5.79
N PHE A 195 -15.53 -7.48 6.61
CA PHE A 195 -14.98 -8.07 7.83
C PHE A 195 -15.17 -7.09 8.99
N PRO A 196 -16.42 -6.96 9.50
CA PRO A 196 -16.74 -6.07 10.60
C PRO A 196 -16.17 -6.61 11.93
N GLY A 197 -16.34 -5.85 13.00
CA GLY A 197 -16.11 -6.34 14.35
C GLY A 197 -16.93 -5.50 15.34
N GLU A 198 -16.64 -5.60 16.63
CA GLU A 198 -17.51 -5.08 17.69
C GLU A 198 -17.67 -3.55 17.66
N SER A 199 -18.90 -3.07 17.42
CA SER A 199 -19.26 -1.65 17.56
C SER A 199 -19.11 -1.18 19.01
N PRO A 200 -18.54 0.02 19.29
CA PRO A 200 -18.35 0.54 20.65
C PRO A 200 -19.62 0.69 21.50
N SER A 201 -20.81 0.69 20.88
CA SER A 201 -22.08 1.05 21.52
C SER A 201 -22.74 -0.05 22.35
N ARG A 202 -22.22 -1.29 22.39
CA ARG A 202 -22.82 -2.40 23.16
C ARG A 202 -22.15 -2.71 24.51
N ALA A 203 -21.04 -2.04 24.84
CA ALA A 203 -20.38 -2.19 26.13
C ALA A 203 -21.02 -1.28 27.20
N LEU A 204 -22.27 -1.54 27.57
CA LEU A 204 -22.86 -1.00 28.78
C LEU A 204 -22.86 -2.11 29.85
N HIS A 205 -22.09 -1.86 30.92
CA HIS A 205 -22.02 -2.62 32.18
C HIS A 205 -21.23 -3.94 32.19
N SER A 206 -19.90 -3.84 32.09
CA SER A 206 -19.05 -4.52 33.07
C SER A 206 -17.76 -3.73 33.26
N HIS A 207 -17.42 -3.47 34.53
CA HIS A 207 -16.18 -2.82 34.91
C HIS A 207 -14.98 -3.69 34.50
N VAL A 208 -14.24 -3.26 33.48
CA VAL A 208 -12.87 -3.74 33.20
C VAL A 208 -11.93 -2.53 33.25
N PRO A 209 -10.82 -2.57 34.00
CA PRO A 209 -9.89 -1.45 34.07
C PRO A 209 -9.24 -1.21 32.69
N ARG A 210 -9.26 0.05 32.24
CA ARG A 210 -8.60 0.50 31.00
C ARG A 210 -7.09 0.26 31.08
N ALA A 211 -6.62 -0.81 30.46
CA ALA A 211 -5.22 -0.97 30.06
C ALA A 211 -5.16 -1.84 28.80
N SER A 212 -5.15 -1.23 27.60
CA SER A 212 -4.71 -1.93 26.39
C SER A 212 -4.30 -0.95 25.27
N VAL A 213 -3.00 -0.99 24.97
CA VAL A 213 -2.37 -0.87 23.64
C VAL A 213 -2.81 0.30 22.74
N ARG A 214 -2.15 1.47 22.89
CA ARG A 214 -2.02 2.47 21.81
C ARG A 214 -0.74 2.22 21.03
N CYS A 215 -0.70 1.33 20.05
CA CYS A 215 0.36 1.39 19.03
C CYS A 215 0.05 2.58 18.12
N ASN A 216 1.01 3.49 17.92
CA ASN A 216 0.79 4.74 17.20
C ASN A 216 0.26 4.52 15.77
N HIS A 217 -0.81 5.28 15.47
CA HIS A 217 -1.51 5.47 14.20
C HIS A 217 -2.23 4.30 13.53
N VAL A 218 -3.04 3.58 14.31
CA VAL A 218 -4.28 2.97 13.79
C VAL A 218 -5.39 3.34 14.76
N SER A 219 -6.35 4.14 14.32
CA SER A 219 -7.60 4.35 15.07
C SER A 219 -8.19 2.97 15.36
N PRO A 220 -8.70 2.66 16.57
CA PRO A 220 -9.33 1.38 16.83
C PRO A 220 -10.58 1.27 15.96
N HIS A 221 -10.41 0.68 14.78
CA HIS A 221 -11.50 0.37 13.89
C HIS A 221 -12.18 -0.86 14.47
N PRO A 222 -13.52 -0.85 14.61
CA PRO A 222 -14.22 -1.95 15.24
C PRO A 222 -14.07 -3.27 14.47
N GLY A 223 -13.63 -3.30 13.21
CA GLY A 223 -13.46 -4.51 12.39
C GLY A 223 -12.01 -4.89 12.06
N CYS A 224 -11.83 -5.58 10.94
CA CYS A 224 -10.50 -5.97 10.45
C CYS A 224 -9.55 -4.77 10.32
N THR A 225 -8.24 -5.01 10.31
CA THR A 225 -7.23 -3.97 10.13
C THR A 225 -6.30 -4.27 8.97
N VAL A 226 -6.02 -3.27 8.13
CA VAL A 226 -5.04 -3.33 7.05
C VAL A 226 -3.76 -2.62 7.50
N VAL A 227 -2.69 -3.38 7.69
CA VAL A 227 -1.41 -2.85 8.18
C VAL A 227 -0.33 -2.99 7.10
N PRO A 228 0.28 -1.89 6.62
CA PRO A 228 1.42 -1.99 5.72
C PRO A 228 2.63 -2.58 6.46
N PHE A 229 3.39 -3.44 5.78
CA PHE A 229 4.64 -3.96 6.30
C PHE A 229 5.71 -4.06 5.20
N GLY A 230 6.92 -4.49 5.56
CA GLY A 230 8.00 -4.70 4.61
C GLY A 230 8.58 -3.39 4.08
N SER A 231 9.00 -3.40 2.82
CA SER A 231 9.80 -2.32 2.21
C SER A 231 9.11 -0.97 2.21
N SER A 232 7.78 -0.90 2.21
CA SER A 232 7.06 0.37 2.18
C SER A 232 7.19 1.18 3.47
N VAL A 233 7.53 0.53 4.59
CA VAL A 233 7.54 1.18 5.91
C VAL A 233 8.78 0.84 6.75
N ASN A 234 9.59 -0.17 6.43
CA ASN A 234 10.72 -0.64 7.26
C ASN A 234 11.91 0.34 7.44
N GLY A 235 11.84 1.56 6.91
CA GLY A 235 12.94 2.53 6.92
C GLY A 235 13.99 2.34 5.81
N PHE A 236 13.82 1.34 4.95
CA PHE A 236 14.73 1.02 3.84
C PHE A 236 13.97 0.89 2.52
N ASP A 237 13.00 1.78 2.33
CA ASP A 237 12.13 1.83 1.16
C ASP A 237 12.90 2.22 -0.11
N THR A 238 12.41 1.79 -1.28
CA THR A 238 13.02 2.23 -2.55
C THR A 238 11.93 2.56 -3.57
N ARG A 239 12.16 3.52 -4.45
CA ARG A 239 11.20 3.92 -5.49
C ARG A 239 10.70 2.71 -6.27
N GLY A 240 9.37 2.63 -6.38
CA GLY A 240 8.69 1.50 -7.02
C GLY A 240 8.72 0.17 -6.26
N CYS A 241 9.16 0.12 -4.99
CA CYS A 241 9.03 -1.09 -4.18
C CYS A 241 7.56 -1.48 -3.95
N ASP A 242 7.35 -2.78 -3.73
CA ASP A 242 6.02 -3.35 -3.49
C ASP A 242 5.35 -2.78 -2.22
N LEU A 243 4.01 -2.83 -2.22
CA LEU A 243 3.14 -2.49 -1.10
C LEU A 243 2.59 -3.78 -0.48
N ASP A 244 3.31 -4.30 0.51
CA ASP A 244 2.91 -5.50 1.26
C ASP A 244 2.00 -5.14 2.42
N LEU A 245 0.89 -5.87 2.55
CA LEU A 245 -0.18 -5.59 3.51
C LEU A 245 -0.51 -6.82 4.35
N LEU A 246 -0.67 -6.62 5.64
CA LEU A 246 -1.32 -7.55 6.54
C LEU A 246 -2.81 -7.19 6.58
N LEU A 247 -3.67 -8.17 6.33
CA LEU A 247 -5.08 -8.10 6.73
C LEU A 247 -5.24 -8.88 8.04
N ASP A 248 -5.39 -8.14 9.14
CA ASP A 248 -5.63 -8.70 10.47
C ASP A 248 -7.15 -8.94 10.63
N LEU A 249 -7.53 -10.21 10.68
CA LEU A 249 -8.91 -10.65 10.81
C LEU A 249 -9.28 -11.03 12.25
N GLU A 250 -8.34 -10.91 13.20
CA GLU A 250 -8.55 -11.29 14.60
C GLU A 250 -9.75 -10.59 15.26
N PRO A 251 -9.98 -9.28 15.05
CA PRO A 251 -11.16 -8.61 15.61
C PRO A 251 -12.48 -9.21 15.09
N THR A 252 -12.55 -9.53 13.80
CA THR A 252 -13.72 -10.14 13.17
C THR A 252 -13.95 -11.56 13.67
N LYS A 253 -12.89 -12.36 13.79
CA LYS A 253 -12.95 -13.73 14.35
C LYS A 253 -13.46 -13.73 15.78
N SER A 254 -12.99 -12.78 16.60
CA SER A 254 -13.40 -12.63 17.99
C SER A 254 -14.90 -12.30 18.12
N LEU A 255 -15.42 -11.41 17.27
CA LEU A 255 -16.85 -11.09 17.20
C LEU A 255 -17.70 -12.32 16.80
N GLN A 256 -17.25 -13.12 15.83
CA GLN A 256 -17.99 -14.32 15.41
C GLN A 256 -18.04 -15.38 16.51
N ALA A 257 -16.96 -15.54 17.27
CA ALA A 257 -16.93 -16.45 18.42
C ALA A 257 -17.88 -16.02 19.55
N SER A 258 -18.02 -14.71 19.80
CA SER A 258 -18.92 -14.19 20.84
C SER A 258 -20.40 -14.32 20.50
N THR A 259 -20.77 -14.27 19.21
CA THR A 259 -22.16 -14.45 18.76
C THR A 259 -22.63 -15.91 18.72
N GLN A 260 -21.72 -16.87 18.49
CA GLN A 260 -22.05 -18.30 18.47
C GLN A 260 -22.12 -18.93 19.88
N GLY A 261 -21.59 -18.28 20.93
CA GLY A 261 -21.52 -18.80 22.29
C GLY A 261 -22.71 -18.48 23.22
N ALA A 262 -23.74 -17.76 22.76
CA ALA A 262 -24.87 -17.34 23.59
C ALA A 262 -26.16 -18.16 23.30
N PRO A 263 -26.52 -19.15 24.13
CA PRO A 263 -27.80 -19.82 24.01
C PRO A 263 -28.91 -18.93 24.58
N GLY A 264 -29.71 -18.31 23.71
CA GLY A 264 -30.97 -17.68 24.06
C GLY A 264 -30.93 -16.16 24.23
N ALA A 265 -30.99 -15.42 23.12
CA ALA A 265 -31.56 -14.07 23.10
C ALA A 265 -32.15 -13.81 21.71
N GLY A 266 -33.45 -13.55 21.67
CA GLY A 266 -34.20 -13.30 20.44
C GLY A 266 -33.73 -12.05 19.70
N SER A 267 -33.92 -12.12 18.38
CA SER A 267 -33.96 -11.04 17.38
C SER A 267 -33.99 -9.61 17.93
N SER A 268 -32.93 -8.85 17.67
CA SER A 268 -33.00 -7.40 17.46
C SER A 268 -32.18 -7.00 16.23
N SER A 269 -32.94 -6.65 15.19
CA SER A 269 -32.62 -6.13 13.85
C SER A 269 -31.49 -5.10 13.74
N SER A 270 -30.25 -5.54 13.50
CA SER A 270 -29.19 -4.68 12.89
C SER A 270 -27.94 -5.44 12.41
N ALA A 271 -27.85 -6.76 12.59
CA ALA A 271 -26.68 -7.56 12.18
C ALA A 271 -26.85 -8.32 10.84
N GLU A 272 -28.01 -8.20 10.19
CA GLU A 272 -28.34 -8.99 8.98
C GLU A 272 -27.76 -8.41 7.67
N ASP A 273 -27.07 -7.28 7.70
CA ASP A 273 -26.58 -6.59 6.49
C ASP A 273 -25.11 -6.88 6.11
N SER A 274 -24.36 -7.70 6.88
CA SER A 274 -23.01 -8.08 6.46
C SER A 274 -23.04 -9.33 5.60
N ILE A 275 -22.73 -9.18 4.31
CA ILE A 275 -22.79 -10.20 3.24
C ILE A 275 -21.99 -11.49 3.55
N LEU A 276 -21.20 -11.52 4.64
CA LEU A 276 -20.33 -12.62 5.04
C LEU A 276 -20.57 -13.13 6.47
N SER A 277 -21.71 -12.81 7.10
CA SER A 277 -22.09 -13.35 8.42
C SER A 277 -22.11 -14.89 8.49
N ASP A 278 -22.24 -15.55 7.34
CA ASP A 278 -22.41 -17.00 7.23
C ASP A 278 -21.08 -17.77 7.15
N ILE A 279 -19.94 -17.09 7.01
CA ILE A 279 -18.62 -17.73 6.92
C ILE A 279 -17.92 -17.64 8.28
N ASP A 280 -17.76 -18.79 8.95
CA ASP A 280 -16.92 -18.90 10.14
C ASP A 280 -15.44 -18.76 9.75
N LEU A 281 -14.86 -17.57 9.91
CA LEU A 281 -13.48 -17.28 9.54
C LEU A 281 -12.45 -18.01 10.42
N ALA A 282 -12.85 -18.50 11.59
CA ALA A 282 -11.98 -19.28 12.47
C ALA A 282 -11.88 -20.74 12.02
N ALA A 283 -13.00 -21.32 11.54
CA ALA A 283 -13.03 -22.68 11.01
C ALA A 283 -12.66 -22.78 9.51
N THR A 284 -12.76 -21.68 8.75
CA THR A 284 -12.51 -21.68 7.31
C THR A 284 -11.02 -21.89 6.99
N PRO A 285 -10.67 -22.84 6.11
CA PRO A 285 -9.28 -23.04 5.66
C PRO A 285 -8.66 -21.79 5.04
N VAL A 286 -7.39 -21.52 5.33
CA VAL A 286 -6.64 -20.36 4.80
C VAL A 286 -6.77 -20.18 3.28
N PRO A 287 -6.72 -21.22 2.42
CA PRO A 287 -6.91 -21.06 0.98
C PRO A 287 -8.26 -20.45 0.59
N GLU A 288 -9.33 -20.82 1.29
CA GLU A 288 -10.67 -20.30 1.04
C GLU A 288 -10.79 -18.84 1.48
N VAL A 289 -10.22 -18.49 2.65
CA VAL A 289 -10.16 -17.10 3.11
C VAL A 289 -9.36 -16.23 2.12
N LEU A 290 -8.25 -16.75 1.56
CA LEU A 290 -7.48 -16.03 0.54
C LEU A 290 -8.27 -15.81 -0.75
N GLU A 291 -9.04 -16.79 -1.21
CA GLU A 291 -9.91 -16.61 -2.38
C GLU A 291 -11.06 -15.65 -2.10
N LEU A 292 -11.58 -15.62 -0.87
CA LEU A 292 -12.56 -14.62 -0.44
C LEU A 292 -11.97 -13.21 -0.48
N VAL A 293 -10.80 -13.00 0.12
CA VAL A 293 -10.07 -11.72 0.07
C VAL A 293 -9.78 -11.33 -1.38
N ALA A 294 -9.34 -12.28 -2.21
CA ALA A 294 -9.13 -12.04 -3.64
C ALA A 294 -10.43 -11.67 -4.37
N ALA A 295 -11.56 -12.28 -4.02
CA ALA A 295 -12.86 -11.95 -4.58
C ALA A 295 -13.30 -10.54 -4.18
N VAL A 296 -13.11 -10.12 -2.92
CA VAL A 296 -13.36 -8.75 -2.45
C VAL A 296 -12.51 -7.76 -3.23
N LEU A 297 -11.19 -7.99 -3.33
CA LEU A 297 -10.30 -7.13 -4.11
C LEU A 297 -10.74 -6.98 -5.58
N ARG A 298 -11.10 -8.10 -6.23
CA ARG A 298 -11.53 -8.11 -7.65
C ARG A 298 -12.85 -7.37 -7.87
N ARG A 299 -13.75 -7.35 -6.88
CA ARG A 299 -15.14 -6.88 -7.03
C ARG A 299 -15.38 -5.49 -6.45
N CYS A 300 -14.65 -5.14 -5.40
CA CYS A 300 -14.99 -4.02 -4.52
C CYS A 300 -13.92 -2.93 -4.52
N VAL A 301 -12.64 -3.26 -4.73
CA VAL A 301 -11.58 -2.26 -4.73
C VAL A 301 -11.37 -1.67 -6.13
N PRO A 302 -11.66 -0.36 -6.34
CA PRO A 302 -11.52 0.25 -7.65
C PRO A 302 -10.05 0.28 -8.10
N GLY A 303 -9.81 -0.02 -9.37
CA GLY A 303 -8.47 0.09 -9.96
C GLY A 303 -7.54 -1.10 -9.69
N VAL A 304 -7.88 -1.98 -8.76
CA VAL A 304 -7.12 -3.21 -8.51
C VAL A 304 -7.33 -4.22 -9.65
N ARG A 305 -6.26 -4.87 -10.07
CA ARG A 305 -6.19 -5.84 -11.16
C ARG A 305 -5.13 -6.90 -10.86
N ARG A 306 -5.05 -7.93 -11.72
CA ARG A 306 -4.08 -9.04 -11.59
C ARG A 306 -4.12 -9.71 -10.21
N VAL A 307 -5.31 -9.81 -9.64
CA VAL A 307 -5.51 -10.37 -8.30
C VAL A 307 -5.42 -11.89 -8.35
N ARG A 308 -4.49 -12.46 -7.59
CA ARG A 308 -4.24 -13.90 -7.55
C ARG A 308 -3.96 -14.37 -6.12
N ALA A 309 -4.78 -15.26 -5.58
CA ALA A 309 -4.44 -15.99 -4.38
C ALA A 309 -3.34 -17.02 -4.68
N VAL A 310 -2.38 -17.14 -3.78
CA VAL A 310 -1.26 -18.09 -3.87
C VAL A 310 -1.21 -18.87 -2.56
N PRO A 311 -2.13 -19.83 -2.36
CA PRO A 311 -2.24 -20.57 -1.11
C PRO A 311 -1.10 -21.57 -0.89
N THR A 312 -0.43 -22.01 -1.96
CA THR A 312 0.64 -23.01 -1.92
C THR A 312 2.03 -22.44 -1.60
N ALA A 313 2.16 -21.11 -1.50
CA ALA A 313 3.41 -20.49 -1.11
C ALA A 313 3.72 -20.77 0.37
N ARG A 314 5.02 -20.80 0.72
CA ARG A 314 5.47 -20.94 2.12
C ARG A 314 4.78 -19.93 3.06
N ARG A 315 4.52 -18.73 2.57
CA ARG A 315 3.60 -17.78 3.20
C ARG A 315 2.44 -17.53 2.22
N PRO A 316 1.24 -18.03 2.51
CA PRO A 316 0.08 -17.83 1.67
C PRO A 316 -0.28 -16.33 1.54
N VAL A 317 -0.53 -15.86 0.32
CA VAL A 317 -0.78 -14.43 0.04
C VAL A 317 -1.78 -14.22 -1.11
N VAL A 318 -2.39 -13.05 -1.17
CA VAL A 318 -3.12 -12.54 -2.34
C VAL A 318 -2.29 -11.45 -3.02
N LYS A 319 -1.79 -11.74 -4.23
CA LYS A 319 -1.07 -10.75 -5.04
C LYS A 319 -2.04 -9.79 -5.70
N PHE A 320 -1.68 -8.51 -5.84
CA PHE A 320 -2.48 -7.51 -6.53
C PHE A 320 -1.62 -6.49 -7.29
N CYS A 321 -2.24 -5.76 -8.22
CA CYS A 321 -1.69 -4.55 -8.81
C CYS A 321 -2.76 -3.46 -8.87
N HIS A 322 -2.46 -2.23 -8.45
CA HIS A 322 -3.37 -1.09 -8.59
C HIS A 322 -3.02 -0.28 -9.85
N LYS A 323 -3.99 -0.11 -10.75
CA LYS A 323 -3.78 0.45 -12.09
C LYS A 323 -3.35 1.92 -12.07
N GLN A 324 -3.99 2.75 -11.25
CA GLN A 324 -3.81 4.20 -11.26
C GLN A 324 -2.46 4.60 -10.65
N SER A 325 -2.06 3.96 -9.55
CA SER A 325 -0.76 4.21 -8.91
C SER A 325 0.39 3.43 -9.55
N GLY A 326 0.09 2.32 -10.23
CA GLY A 326 1.11 1.40 -10.74
C GLY A 326 1.74 0.49 -9.68
N LEU A 327 1.30 0.59 -8.41
CA LEU A 327 1.81 -0.23 -7.31
C LEU A 327 1.36 -1.69 -7.45
N ALA A 328 2.24 -2.60 -7.06
CA ALA A 328 1.96 -4.01 -6.87
C ALA A 328 2.31 -4.41 -5.43
N GLY A 329 1.81 -5.56 -5.00
CA GLY A 329 2.17 -6.10 -3.70
C GLY A 329 1.35 -7.32 -3.32
N ASP A 330 1.58 -7.77 -2.10
CA ASP A 330 0.98 -8.97 -1.54
C ASP A 330 0.14 -8.64 -0.29
N ILE A 331 -1.05 -9.24 -0.17
CA ILE A 331 -1.84 -9.23 1.06
C ILE A 331 -1.68 -10.58 1.76
N SER A 332 -1.14 -10.57 2.97
CA SER A 332 -1.05 -11.74 3.86
C SER A 332 -2.12 -11.66 4.95
N ILE A 333 -2.60 -12.81 5.42
CA ILE A 333 -3.57 -12.90 6.51
C ILE A 333 -2.81 -13.26 7.80
N ASP A 334 -3.08 -12.54 8.89
CA ASP A 334 -2.60 -12.80 10.26
C ASP A 334 -1.06 -13.00 10.43
N ASN A 335 -0.26 -12.51 9.49
CA ASN A 335 1.21 -12.54 9.50
C ASN A 335 1.80 -11.45 10.42
N ARG A 336 1.42 -11.45 11.71
CA ARG A 336 1.87 -10.46 12.71
C ARG A 336 3.38 -10.42 12.89
N LEU A 337 4.07 -11.55 12.72
CA LEU A 337 5.53 -11.63 12.81
C LEU A 337 6.22 -10.76 11.74
N ALA A 338 5.67 -10.66 10.52
CA ALA A 338 6.25 -9.79 9.49
C ALA A 338 6.11 -8.29 9.85
N VAL A 339 5.01 -7.90 10.50
CA VAL A 339 4.81 -6.53 11.01
C VAL A 339 5.83 -6.24 12.11
N LEU A 340 6.03 -7.15 13.06
CA LEU A 340 7.02 -6.98 14.13
C LEU A 340 8.45 -6.92 13.60
N ASN A 341 8.82 -7.79 12.66
CA ASN A 341 10.12 -7.71 12.00
C ASN A 341 10.32 -6.39 11.24
N THR A 342 9.26 -5.87 10.62
CA THR A 342 9.27 -4.56 9.95
C THR A 342 9.50 -3.43 10.96
N ARG A 343 8.82 -3.48 12.11
CA ARG A 343 9.02 -2.51 13.20
C ARG A 343 10.41 -2.57 13.82
N PHE A 344 10.97 -3.76 13.96
CA PHE A 344 12.36 -3.93 14.41
C PHE A 344 13.34 -3.23 13.45
N LEU A 345 13.13 -3.38 12.13
CA LEU A 345 13.94 -2.69 11.13
C LEU A 345 13.77 -1.15 11.21
N GLN A 346 12.56 -0.65 11.42
CA GLN A 346 12.29 0.78 11.66
C GLN A 346 13.04 1.29 12.87
N LEU A 347 12.91 0.62 14.01
CA LEU A 347 13.60 0.98 15.25
C LEU A 347 15.12 1.04 15.04
N CYS A 348 15.70 0.06 14.32
CA CYS A 348 17.12 0.07 14.01
C CYS A 348 17.51 1.25 13.11
N ALA A 349 16.67 1.62 12.14
CA ALA A 349 16.91 2.78 11.28
C ALA A 349 16.77 4.13 12.03
N GLU A 350 15.96 4.17 13.09
CA GLU A 350 15.77 5.33 13.97
C GLU A 350 16.84 5.43 15.06
N ALA A 351 17.41 4.31 15.48
CA ALA A 351 18.39 4.25 16.58
C ALA A 351 19.74 4.89 16.24
N ASP A 352 20.17 4.87 14.97
CA ASP A 352 21.43 5.48 14.54
C ASP A 352 21.37 5.91 13.07
N GLU A 353 21.81 7.15 12.79
CA GLU A 353 21.72 7.77 11.47
C GLU A 353 22.54 7.05 10.38
N ARG A 354 23.60 6.31 10.77
CA ARG A 354 24.50 5.61 9.85
C ARG A 354 23.86 4.36 9.23
N VAL A 355 22.79 3.86 9.83
CA VAL A 355 22.14 2.60 9.45
C VAL A 355 21.53 2.69 8.05
N ARG A 356 20.77 3.76 7.77
CA ARG A 356 20.12 3.92 6.45
C ARG A 356 21.14 4.03 5.32
N PRO A 357 22.13 4.95 5.35
CA PRO A 357 23.15 5.04 4.31
C PRO A 357 23.84 3.70 4.04
N LEU A 358 24.24 2.97 5.09
CA LEU A 358 24.93 1.69 4.95
C LEU A 358 24.04 0.62 4.31
N VAL A 359 22.78 0.49 4.74
CA VAL A 359 21.85 -0.50 4.16
C VAL A 359 21.55 -0.21 2.69
N TYR A 360 21.34 1.05 2.31
CA TYR A 360 21.09 1.42 0.90
C TYR A 360 22.30 1.12 0.02
N ALA A 361 23.50 1.53 0.47
CA ALA A 361 24.75 1.28 -0.24
C ALA A 361 25.01 -0.22 -0.44
N VAL A 362 24.86 -1.01 0.63
CA VAL A 362 25.05 -2.46 0.61
C VAL A 362 24.04 -3.16 -0.30
N ARG A 363 22.76 -2.76 -0.24
CA ARG A 363 21.71 -3.32 -1.12
C ARG A 363 21.96 -3.01 -2.59
N LEU A 364 22.36 -1.78 -2.91
CA LEU A 364 22.68 -1.39 -4.29
C LEU A 364 23.87 -2.20 -4.82
N TRP A 365 24.96 -2.26 -4.05
CA TRP A 365 26.14 -3.04 -4.41
C TRP A 365 25.80 -4.52 -4.60
N ALA A 366 25.09 -5.15 -3.67
CA ALA A 366 24.78 -6.57 -3.75
C ALA A 366 23.92 -6.89 -4.97
N LYS A 367 23.01 -5.99 -5.35
CA LYS A 367 22.21 -6.11 -6.57
C LYS A 367 23.06 -6.01 -7.83
N GLN A 368 24.02 -5.09 -7.88
CA GLN A 368 24.94 -4.92 -9.01
C GLN A 368 25.87 -6.12 -9.17
N GLN A 369 26.35 -6.68 -8.06
CA GLN A 369 27.20 -7.87 -8.05
C GLN A 369 26.43 -9.18 -8.28
N GLY A 370 25.10 -9.12 -8.48
CA GLY A 370 24.27 -10.30 -8.65
C GLY A 370 24.22 -11.20 -7.41
N LEU A 371 24.47 -10.66 -6.22
CA LEU A 371 24.43 -11.37 -4.93
C LEU A 371 23.04 -11.30 -4.28
N ALA A 372 22.25 -10.28 -4.63
CA ALA A 372 20.90 -10.07 -4.12
C ALA A 372 19.88 -9.88 -5.25
N GLY A 373 18.70 -10.49 -5.10
CA GLY A 373 17.65 -10.45 -6.12
C GLY A 373 16.49 -11.41 -5.85
N GLU A 374 15.61 -11.51 -6.84
CA GLU A 374 14.51 -12.48 -6.83
C GLU A 374 15.01 -13.85 -7.31
N GLY A 375 14.89 -14.88 -6.46
CA GLY A 375 15.25 -16.26 -6.79
C GLY A 375 16.38 -16.83 -5.93
N ARG A 376 16.35 -18.15 -5.68
CA ARG A 376 17.49 -18.88 -5.08
C ARG A 376 18.55 -19.10 -6.16
N PRO A 377 19.86 -19.03 -5.86
CA PRO A 377 20.49 -19.02 -4.54
C PRO A 377 20.76 -17.62 -3.93
N LEU A 378 20.21 -16.54 -4.49
CA LEU A 378 20.54 -15.17 -4.08
C LEU A 378 20.00 -14.80 -2.69
N LEU A 379 20.68 -13.86 -2.02
CA LEU A 379 20.18 -13.27 -0.79
C LEU A 379 19.00 -12.35 -1.09
N ASN A 380 17.94 -12.45 -0.30
CA ASN A 380 16.87 -11.46 -0.36
C ASN A 380 17.27 -10.20 0.42
N ASN A 381 16.63 -9.07 0.10
CA ASN A 381 16.92 -7.78 0.73
C ASN A 381 16.75 -7.78 2.25
N TYR A 382 15.85 -8.62 2.79
CA TYR A 382 15.66 -8.76 4.23
C TYR A 382 16.88 -9.41 4.90
N ALA A 383 17.36 -10.53 4.36
CA ALA A 383 18.55 -11.23 4.85
C ALA A 383 19.81 -10.35 4.75
N LEU A 384 19.96 -9.63 3.64
CA LEU A 384 21.08 -8.70 3.46
C LEU A 384 21.04 -7.57 4.49
N THR A 385 19.87 -6.99 4.76
CA THR A 385 19.71 -5.98 5.80
C THR A 385 20.03 -6.54 7.19
N LEU A 386 19.57 -7.74 7.53
CA LEU A 386 19.92 -8.37 8.81
C LEU A 386 21.44 -8.55 8.96
N LEU A 387 22.15 -8.88 7.87
CA LEU A 387 23.61 -8.97 7.86
C LEU A 387 24.26 -7.62 8.21
N VAL A 388 23.76 -6.52 7.65
CA VAL A 388 24.25 -5.16 7.97
C VAL A 388 23.96 -4.80 9.42
N LEU A 389 22.75 -5.09 9.92
CA LEU A 389 22.41 -4.81 11.32
C LEU A 389 23.29 -5.63 12.29
N PHE A 390 23.53 -6.90 12.00
CA PHE A 390 24.44 -7.74 12.77
C PHE A 390 25.88 -7.19 12.75
N PHE A 391 26.34 -6.73 11.59
CA PHE A 391 27.63 -6.08 11.46
C PHE A 391 27.74 -4.83 12.37
N LEU A 392 26.69 -4.00 12.42
CA LEU A 392 26.63 -2.82 13.29
C LEU A 392 26.55 -3.17 14.79
N GLN A 393 25.88 -4.26 15.14
CA GLN A 393 25.84 -4.80 16.51
C GLN A 393 27.19 -5.36 17.00
N THR A 394 28.08 -5.75 16.08
CA THR A 394 29.39 -6.35 16.38
C THR A 394 30.54 -5.35 16.34
N ARG A 395 30.25 -4.04 16.20
CA ARG A 395 31.28 -2.99 16.34
C ARG A 395 31.75 -2.88 17.79
N SER A 396 32.89 -2.22 17.98
CA SER A 396 33.48 -1.99 19.30
C SER A 396 33.88 -0.52 19.45
N PRO A 397 33.06 0.32 20.10
CA PRO A 397 31.78 0.00 20.76
C PRO A 397 30.64 -0.30 19.75
N PRO A 398 29.54 -0.97 20.14
CA PRO A 398 28.47 -1.33 19.21
C PRO A 398 27.71 -0.09 18.70
N VAL A 399 27.40 -0.07 17.40
CA VAL A 399 26.58 0.98 16.77
C VAL A 399 25.10 0.75 17.07
N LEU A 400 24.64 -0.50 17.05
CA LEU A 400 23.27 -0.87 17.40
C LEU A 400 23.22 -1.79 18.62
N PRO A 401 22.18 -1.69 19.47
CA PRO A 401 21.94 -2.67 20.52
C PRO A 401 21.57 -4.05 19.94
N THR A 402 21.86 -5.11 20.69
CA THR A 402 21.43 -6.47 20.34
C THR A 402 19.92 -6.64 20.56
N VAL A 403 19.31 -7.62 19.87
CA VAL A 403 17.89 -7.95 20.08
C VAL A 403 17.60 -8.33 21.53
N ALA A 404 18.52 -9.05 22.20
CA ALA A 404 18.40 -9.37 23.61
C ALA A 404 18.36 -8.12 24.50
N ARG A 405 19.24 -7.14 24.23
CA ARG A 405 19.24 -5.86 24.95
C ARG A 405 17.94 -5.09 24.72
N LEU A 406 17.43 -5.06 23.50
CA LEU A 406 16.14 -4.42 23.19
C LEU A 406 14.98 -5.08 23.94
N ARG A 407 14.95 -6.41 24.03
CA ARG A 407 13.96 -7.14 24.82
C ARG A 407 14.03 -6.76 26.30
N ASP A 408 15.23 -6.63 26.85
CA ASP A 408 15.40 -6.26 28.26
C ASP A 408 14.96 -4.81 28.56
N LEU A 409 14.93 -3.95 27.55
CA LEU A 409 14.39 -2.57 27.62
C LEU A 409 12.87 -2.50 27.41
N ALA A 410 12.24 -3.59 26.95
CA ALA A 410 10.82 -3.60 26.63
C ALA A 410 9.95 -3.38 27.88
N GLY A 411 9.09 -2.37 27.83
CA GLY A 411 8.14 -2.08 28.91
C GLY A 411 6.95 -3.05 28.91
N ARG A 412 6.06 -2.92 29.92
CA ARG A 412 4.81 -3.72 29.98
C ARG A 412 3.95 -3.57 28.73
N VAL A 413 3.96 -2.39 28.12
CA VAL A 413 3.18 -2.08 26.91
C VAL A 413 3.80 -2.65 25.63
N ASP A 414 5.05 -3.09 25.68
CA ASP A 414 5.81 -3.59 24.52
C ASP A 414 5.77 -5.12 24.40
N ARG A 415 5.15 -5.79 25.37
CA ARG A 415 5.06 -7.25 25.40
C ARG A 415 4.29 -7.77 24.19
N ALA A 416 4.95 -8.61 23.40
CA ALA A 416 4.36 -9.27 22.24
C ALA A 416 4.91 -10.70 22.12
N VAL A 417 4.02 -11.69 22.12
CA VAL A 417 4.38 -13.09 21.85
C VAL A 417 3.61 -13.57 20.63
N VAL A 418 4.33 -14.04 19.61
CA VAL A 418 3.73 -14.50 18.35
C VAL A 418 4.25 -15.88 18.02
N GLY A 419 3.37 -16.88 17.97
CA GLY A 419 3.75 -18.27 17.65
C GLY A 419 4.80 -18.86 18.59
N GLY A 420 4.75 -18.51 19.88
CA GLY A 420 5.70 -18.95 20.90
C GLY A 420 7.01 -18.17 20.96
N TRP A 421 7.23 -17.21 20.06
CA TRP A 421 8.42 -16.35 20.05
C TRP A 421 8.16 -15.05 20.81
N ASP A 422 9.06 -14.70 21.74
CA ASP A 422 9.08 -13.38 22.36
C ASP A 422 9.57 -12.35 21.34
N CYS A 423 8.69 -11.42 21.00
CA CYS A 423 8.91 -10.36 20.03
C CYS A 423 8.85 -8.97 20.70
N SER A 424 9.11 -8.90 22.01
CA SER A 424 9.03 -7.66 22.79
C SER A 424 10.26 -6.79 22.57
N PHE A 425 10.06 -5.51 22.23
CA PHE A 425 11.10 -4.48 22.12
C PHE A 425 10.45 -3.08 22.15
N PRO A 426 11.18 -2.01 22.51
CA PRO A 426 10.65 -0.64 22.54
C PRO A 426 9.98 -0.22 21.23
N ARG A 427 8.90 0.56 21.34
CA ARG A 427 8.11 1.00 20.17
C ARG A 427 8.79 2.06 19.30
N ASP A 428 9.70 2.82 19.90
CA ASP A 428 10.43 3.89 19.25
C ASP A 428 11.84 4.02 19.86
N ALA A 429 12.71 4.73 19.16
CA ALA A 429 14.10 4.92 19.57
C ALA A 429 14.29 5.91 20.71
N THR A 430 13.23 6.59 21.20
CA THR A 430 13.38 7.65 22.23
C THR A 430 13.90 7.13 23.57
N SER A 431 13.67 5.84 23.82
CA SER A 431 14.15 5.13 25.01
C SER A 431 15.53 4.49 24.85
N LEU A 432 16.14 4.61 23.66
CA LEU A 432 17.46 4.06 23.38
C LEU A 432 18.54 5.10 23.63
N GLU A 433 19.56 4.73 24.38
CA GLU A 433 20.76 5.55 24.53
C GLU A 433 21.52 5.61 23.19
N PRO A 434 21.98 6.80 22.76
CA PRO A 434 22.78 6.95 21.55
C PRO A 434 24.06 6.10 21.59
N SER A 435 24.51 5.62 20.43
CA SER A 435 25.77 4.89 20.37
C SER A 435 26.96 5.79 20.71
N THR A 436 27.91 5.26 21.49
CA THR A 436 29.20 5.91 21.73
C THR A 436 30.22 5.64 20.62
N ASN A 437 29.84 4.87 19.60
CA ASN A 437 30.69 4.60 18.45
C ASN A 437 30.76 5.82 17.53
N THR A 438 31.99 6.28 17.25
CA THR A 438 32.28 7.46 16.42
C THR A 438 32.75 7.12 15.01
N GLU A 439 32.81 5.85 14.61
CA GLU A 439 33.19 5.44 13.25
C GLU A 439 32.18 5.99 12.25
N SER A 440 32.63 6.68 11.20
CA SER A 440 31.73 7.08 10.12
C SER A 440 31.13 5.87 9.37
N PRO A 441 30.05 6.02 8.57
CA PRO A 441 29.52 4.94 7.73
C PRO A 441 30.60 4.29 6.84
N CYS A 442 31.52 5.11 6.31
CA CYS A 442 32.66 4.61 5.56
C CYS A 442 33.79 4.06 6.45
N GLU A 443 33.98 4.53 7.68
CA GLU A 443 35.00 3.98 8.60
C GLU A 443 34.57 2.71 9.33
N CYS A 444 33.26 2.41 9.34
CA CYS A 444 32.70 1.07 9.54
C CYS A 444 33.18 0.09 8.44
N ARG A 445 34.33 0.32 7.81
CA ARG A 445 35.01 -0.48 6.80
C ARG A 445 35.86 -1.58 7.43
N ALA A 446 36.09 -2.58 6.58
CA ALA A 446 36.89 -3.75 6.83
C ALA A 446 38.31 -3.42 7.33
N GLY A 447 38.61 -3.83 8.56
CA GLY A 447 39.97 -3.84 9.13
C GLY A 447 40.17 -4.79 10.32
N ARG A 448 39.14 -5.52 10.77
CA ARG A 448 39.25 -6.55 11.82
C ARG A 448 38.66 -7.89 11.35
N PRO A 449 39.09 -9.03 11.93
CA PRO A 449 38.53 -10.34 11.60
C PRO A 449 37.00 -10.30 11.82
N GLY A 450 36.22 -10.54 10.77
CA GLY A 450 34.75 -10.49 10.79
C GLY A 450 34.08 -9.31 10.06
N GLY A 451 34.83 -8.44 9.38
CA GLY A 451 34.24 -7.52 8.38
C GLY A 451 33.74 -8.27 7.14
N ILE A 452 32.75 -7.73 6.41
CA ILE A 452 32.28 -8.32 5.15
C ILE A 452 33.42 -8.20 4.11
N PRO A 453 34.11 -9.28 3.73
CA PRO A 453 35.29 -9.20 2.86
C PRO A 453 34.88 -8.84 1.42
N GLY A 454 35.69 -8.05 0.71
CA GLY A 454 35.51 -7.75 -0.71
C GLY A 454 34.60 -6.55 -1.04
N PHE A 455 34.02 -5.90 -0.04
CA PHE A 455 33.06 -4.81 -0.22
C PHE A 455 33.69 -3.46 -0.66
N TRP A 456 35.00 -3.28 -0.46
CA TRP A 456 35.64 -1.95 -0.53
C TRP A 456 37.04 -1.94 -1.20
N HIS A 457 37.35 -2.87 -2.11
CA HIS A 457 38.60 -2.81 -2.88
C HIS A 457 38.43 -1.94 -4.13
N CYS A 458 39.09 -0.77 -4.13
CA CYS A 458 39.30 0.06 -5.31
C CYS A 458 40.48 -0.51 -6.13
N PRO A 459 40.30 -0.99 -7.37
CA PRO A 459 41.36 -1.66 -8.12
C PRO A 459 42.49 -0.72 -8.61
N HIS A 460 42.29 0.60 -8.63
CA HIS A 460 43.26 1.54 -9.21
C HIS A 460 43.98 2.37 -8.13
N ARG A 461 45.19 1.92 -7.77
CA ARG A 461 46.13 2.63 -6.88
C ARG A 461 46.83 3.85 -7.52
N SER A 462 46.37 4.34 -8.68
CA SER A 462 47.14 5.32 -9.49
C SER A 462 46.36 6.55 -9.96
N LEU A 463 45.17 6.84 -9.41
CA LEU A 463 44.44 8.07 -9.67
C LEU A 463 44.24 8.86 -8.36
N PRO A 464 44.32 10.21 -8.39
CA PRO A 464 44.24 11.02 -7.19
C PRO A 464 42.91 10.73 -6.48
N GLN A 465 43.02 10.49 -5.17
CA GLN A 465 42.01 10.05 -4.21
C GLN A 465 40.52 10.24 -4.60
N ALA A 466 39.79 9.11 -4.51
CA ALA A 466 38.39 9.00 -4.08
C ALA A 466 37.36 9.90 -4.78
N ARG A 467 36.74 9.42 -5.87
CA ARG A 467 35.54 10.10 -6.43
C ARG A 467 34.31 9.24 -6.70
N CYS A 468 34.36 7.91 -6.65
CA CYS A 468 33.14 7.11 -6.58
C CYS A 468 33.42 5.71 -6.04
N TRP A 469 32.72 5.29 -4.97
CA TRP A 469 32.75 3.88 -4.52
C TRP A 469 31.95 2.97 -5.46
N LEU A 470 31.02 3.52 -6.24
CA LEU A 470 30.26 2.80 -7.27
C LEU A 470 30.96 2.95 -8.63
N SER A 471 32.13 2.31 -8.79
CA SER A 471 32.66 2.08 -10.12
C SER A 471 31.87 0.91 -10.72
N PHE A 472 30.87 1.24 -11.53
CA PHE A 472 30.14 0.28 -12.34
C PHE A 472 31.14 -0.29 -13.37
N SER A 473 31.57 -1.53 -13.18
CA SER A 473 32.34 -2.30 -14.16
C SER A 473 31.50 -3.45 -14.66
#